data_AF-A0AAJ7JA55-F1
#
_entry.id   AF-A0AAJ7JA55-F1
#
_cell.length_a   1.000
_cell.length_b   1.000
_cell.length_c   1.000
_cell.angle_alpha   90.00
_cell.angle_beta   90.00
_cell.angle_gamma   90.00
#
_symmetry.space_group_name_H-M   'P 1'
#
loop_
_entity.id
_entity.type
_entity.pdbx_description
1 polymer ?
#
loop_
_entity_poly.entity_id
_entity_poly.type
_entity_poly.pdbx_seq_one_letter_code
_entity_poly.pdbx_strand_id
1 'polypeptide(L)'
;MDGLLTDIDVLAELVRIKMPDIYQHVTNIGLPWPVITTKWFVCLFAEVLPIETTLRIWDCLFYEGSKIIFRVALTLIKRNKCNLLACQDFTTLAECFKEITKDSIVLKCHDFMQSIFKVPG
;
A
#
# COMPACT_ATOMS: atom_id res chain seq x y z
N MET A 1 8.39 -5.16 18.62
CA MET A 1 8.13 -4.45 17.34
C MET A 1 8.13 -5.43 16.16
N ASP A 2 8.41 -6.71 16.42
CA ASP A 2 8.70 -7.75 15.43
C ASP A 2 7.49 -8.12 14.56
N GLY A 3 6.28 -8.03 15.09
CA GLY A 3 5.05 -8.27 14.31
C GLY A 3 4.87 -7.27 13.17
N LEU A 4 5.15 -5.99 13.41
CA LEU A 4 5.09 -4.96 12.37
C LEU A 4 6.10 -5.23 11.24
N LEU A 5 7.34 -5.58 11.61
CA LEU A 5 8.38 -5.88 10.62
C LEU A 5 8.00 -7.13 9.81
N THR A 6 7.43 -8.14 10.48
CA THR A 6 6.90 -9.34 9.80
C THR A 6 5.82 -8.96 8.78
N ASP A 7 4.86 -8.10 9.14
CA ASP A 7 3.81 -7.66 8.21
C ASP A 7 4.39 -6.86 7.03
N ILE A 8 5.40 -6.01 7.27
CA ILE A 8 6.09 -5.26 6.21
C ILE A 8 6.83 -6.22 5.26
N ASP A 9 7.50 -7.24 5.79
CA ASP A 9 8.19 -8.26 5.00
C ASP A 9 7.20 -9.11 4.18
N VAL A 10 6.06 -9.47 4.78
CA VAL A 10 4.96 -10.14 4.05
C VAL A 10 4.45 -9.28 2.91
N LEU A 11 4.27 -7.97 3.11
CA LEU A 11 3.89 -7.06 2.01
C LEU A 11 4.97 -7.02 0.93
N ALA A 12 6.24 -6.87 1.29
CA ALA A 12 7.34 -6.85 0.34
C ALA A 12 7.37 -8.13 -0.52
N GLU A 13 7.17 -9.29 0.11
CA GLU A 13 7.09 -10.59 -0.56
C GLU A 13 5.85 -10.70 -1.48
N LEU A 14 4.69 -10.22 -1.03
CA LEU A 14 3.49 -10.16 -1.85
C LEU A 14 3.68 -9.26 -3.09
N VAL A 15 4.39 -8.13 -2.94
CA VAL A 15 4.76 -7.26 -4.07
C VAL A 15 5.73 -7.99 -4.99
N ARG A 16 6.74 -8.70 -4.45
CA ARG A 16 7.67 -9.50 -5.24
C ARG A 16 6.96 -10.54 -6.12
N ILE A 17 5.93 -11.20 -5.58
CA ILE A 17 5.16 -12.22 -6.30
C ILE A 17 4.20 -11.61 -7.32
N LYS A 18 3.45 -10.56 -6.93
CA LYS A 18 2.34 -10.03 -7.76
C LYS A 18 2.74 -8.88 -8.69
N MET A 19 3.83 -8.17 -8.38
CA MET A 19 4.35 -6.99 -9.08
C MET A 19 5.89 -6.97 -9.06
N PRO A 20 6.55 -7.99 -9.65
CA PRO A 20 8.00 -8.20 -9.51
C PRO A 20 8.83 -7.02 -10.05
N ASP A 21 8.34 -6.30 -11.05
CA ASP A 21 8.97 -5.12 -11.60
C ASP A 21 9.00 -3.95 -10.60
N ILE A 22 7.92 -3.73 -9.85
CA ILE A 22 7.92 -2.75 -8.75
C ILE A 22 8.89 -3.16 -7.65
N TYR A 23 8.85 -4.43 -7.23
CA TYR A 23 9.76 -4.92 -6.20
C TYR A 23 11.22 -4.71 -6.59
N GLN A 24 11.58 -5.09 -7.82
CA GLN A 24 12.94 -4.92 -8.32
C GLN A 24 13.34 -3.45 -8.41
N HIS A 25 12.44 -2.58 -8.87
CA HIS A 25 12.69 -1.13 -8.97
C HIS A 25 12.96 -0.50 -7.60
N VAL A 26 12.11 -0.77 -6.62
CA VAL A 26 12.26 -0.31 -5.23
C VAL A 26 13.58 -0.81 -4.63
N THR A 27 13.92 -2.09 -4.87
CA THR A 27 15.15 -2.72 -4.40
C THR A 27 16.39 -2.09 -5.05
N ASN A 28 16.37 -1.84 -6.36
CA ASN A 28 17.48 -1.23 -7.10
C ASN A 28 17.77 0.20 -6.66
N ILE A 29 16.72 0.98 -6.40
CA ILE A 29 16.84 2.34 -5.85
C ILE A 29 17.32 2.32 -4.39
N GLY A 30 17.19 1.18 -3.70
CA GLY A 30 17.62 1.01 -2.32
C GLY A 30 16.67 1.66 -1.30
N LEU A 31 15.38 1.80 -1.64
CA LEU A 31 14.37 2.35 -0.74
C LEU A 31 13.81 1.24 0.18
N PRO A 32 14.06 1.27 1.49
CA PRO A 32 13.59 0.22 2.38
C PRO A 32 12.07 0.27 2.56
N TRP A 33 11.40 -0.88 2.45
CA TRP A 33 9.95 -0.99 2.67
C TRP A 33 9.45 -0.36 3.99
N PRO A 34 10.14 -0.50 5.14
CA PRO A 34 9.70 0.13 6.37
C PRO A 34 9.59 1.67 6.31
N VAL A 35 10.43 2.34 5.51
CA VAL A 35 10.36 3.81 5.34
C VAL A 35 9.03 4.22 4.70
N ILE A 36 8.48 3.35 3.87
CA ILE A 36 7.30 3.60 3.05
C ILE A 36 6.03 3.22 3.80
N THR A 37 6.02 2.02 4.39
CA THR A 37 4.76 1.33 4.75
C THR A 37 4.51 1.26 6.24
N THR A 38 5.45 1.68 7.10
CA THR A 38 5.28 1.64 8.57
C THR A 38 3.96 2.28 9.02
N LYS A 39 3.63 3.47 8.51
CA LYS A 39 2.37 4.17 8.87
C LYS A 39 1.12 3.46 8.39
N TRP A 40 1.20 2.68 7.30
CA TRP A 40 0.05 1.94 6.77
C TRP A 40 -0.38 0.86 7.76
N PHE A 41 0.58 0.14 8.34
CA PHE A 41 0.33 -0.94 9.29
C PHE A 41 0.12 -0.46 10.71
N VAL A 42 0.97 0.44 11.23
CA VAL A 42 0.86 0.93 12.62
C VAL A 42 -0.45 1.68 12.85
N CYS A 43 -0.84 2.52 11.89
CA CYS A 43 -2.04 3.35 12.02
C CYS A 43 -3.25 2.77 11.28
N LEU A 44 -3.14 1.55 10.72
CA LEU A 44 -4.19 0.91 9.92
C LEU A 44 -4.80 1.87 8.89
N PHE A 45 -3.92 2.58 8.17
CA PHE A 45 -4.21 3.65 7.20
C PHE A 45 -4.86 4.95 7.72
N ALA A 46 -5.20 5.06 9.01
CA ALA A 46 -5.95 6.21 9.54
C ALA A 46 -5.24 7.57 9.42
N GLU A 47 -3.90 7.59 9.40
CA GLU A 47 -3.13 8.83 9.23
C GLU A 47 -2.85 9.19 7.76
N VAL A 48 -3.06 8.26 6.82
CA VAL A 48 -2.59 8.42 5.44
C VAL A 48 -3.72 8.44 4.42
N LEU A 49 -4.91 7.93 4.76
CA LEU A 49 -6.09 7.92 3.91
C LEU A 49 -7.23 8.79 4.49
N PRO A 50 -8.13 9.30 3.64
CA PRO A 50 -9.34 9.99 4.09
C PRO A 50 -10.17 9.14 5.05
N ILE A 51 -10.75 9.77 6.09
CA ILE A 51 -11.46 9.05 7.16
C ILE A 51 -12.58 8.15 6.65
N GLU A 52 -13.34 8.58 5.65
CA GLU A 52 -14.42 7.77 5.05
C GLU A 52 -13.89 6.46 4.47
N THR A 53 -12.75 6.51 3.77
CA THR A 53 -12.10 5.32 3.20
C THR A 53 -11.52 4.45 4.30
N THR A 54 -10.88 5.04 5.31
CA THR A 54 -10.36 4.33 6.48
C THR A 54 -11.45 3.55 7.20
N LEU A 55 -12.60 4.17 7.48
CA LEU A 55 -13.73 3.51 8.15
C LEU A 55 -14.25 2.32 7.34
N ARG A 56 -14.35 2.44 6.01
CA ARG A 56 -14.73 1.31 5.14
C ARG A 56 -13.72 0.18 5.15
N ILE A 57 -12.42 0.50 5.17
CA ILE A 57 -11.36 -0.50 5.31
C ILE A 57 -11.53 -1.22 6.65
N TRP A 58 -11.85 -0.49 7.73
CA TRP A 58 -12.04 -1.04 9.06
C TRP A 58 -13.28 -1.92 9.18
N ASP A 59 -14.40 -1.56 8.54
CA ASP A 59 -15.58 -2.43 8.44
C ASP A 59 -15.18 -3.81 7.88
N CYS A 60 -14.42 -3.82 6.78
CA CYS A 60 -13.95 -5.05 6.16
C CYS A 60 -12.87 -5.75 6.99
N LEU A 61 -11.99 -5.02 7.67
CA LEU A 61 -10.99 -5.58 8.58
C LEU A 61 -11.66 -6.36 9.71
N PHE A 62 -12.69 -5.81 10.34
CA PHE A 62 -13.39 -6.47 11.45
C PHE A 62 -14.26 -7.64 10.97
N TYR A 63 -14.74 -7.60 9.73
CA TYR A 63 -15.53 -8.70 9.14
C TYR A 63 -14.68 -9.84 8.57
N GLU A 64 -13.62 -9.54 7.83
CA GLU A 64 -12.82 -10.52 7.08
C GLU A 64 -11.41 -10.79 7.64
N GLY A 65 -10.93 -9.95 8.57
CA GLY A 65 -9.61 -10.07 9.19
C GLY A 65 -8.48 -9.29 8.50
N SER A 66 -7.26 -9.49 9.01
CA SER A 66 -6.07 -8.68 8.69
C SER A 66 -5.64 -8.67 7.22
N LYS A 67 -6.04 -9.68 6.43
CA LYS A 67 -5.78 -9.75 4.98
C LYS A 67 -6.23 -8.49 4.23
N ILE A 68 -7.21 -7.76 4.76
CA ILE A 68 -7.71 -6.50 4.17
C ILE A 68 -6.62 -5.43 4.13
N ILE A 69 -5.76 -5.32 5.14
CA ILE A 69 -4.68 -4.33 5.19
C ILE A 69 -3.70 -4.55 4.04
N PHE A 70 -3.33 -5.81 3.78
CA PHE A 70 -2.47 -6.19 2.66
C PHE A 70 -3.12 -5.93 1.30
N ARG A 71 -4.43 -6.21 1.14
CA ARG A 71 -5.17 -5.91 -0.09
C ARG A 71 -5.21 -4.43 -0.41
N VAL A 72 -5.40 -3.59 0.61
CA VAL A 72 -5.35 -2.12 0.46
C VAL A 72 -3.95 -1.69 0.02
N ALA A 73 -2.90 -2.13 0.71
CA ALA A 73 -1.52 -1.81 0.37
C ALA A 73 -1.16 -2.21 -1.07
N LEU A 74 -1.46 -3.45 -1.46
CA LEU A 74 -1.22 -3.94 -2.82
C LEU A 74 -2.00 -3.16 -3.88
N THR A 75 -3.24 -2.78 -3.57
CA THR A 75 -4.07 -1.98 -4.47
C THR A 75 -3.48 -0.59 -4.69
N LEU A 76 -3.03 0.08 -3.63
CA LEU A 76 -2.39 1.40 -3.73
C LEU A 76 -1.16 1.35 -4.64
N ILE A 77 -0.29 0.35 -4.43
CA ILE A 77 0.92 0.13 -5.23
C ILE A 77 0.57 -0.19 -6.68
N LYS A 78 -0.34 -1.14 -6.90
CA LYS A 78 -0.73 -1.59 -8.25
C LYS A 78 -1.31 -0.47 -9.11
N ARG A 79 -2.13 0.40 -8.51
CA ARG A 79 -2.75 1.53 -9.22
C ARG A 79 -1.74 2.59 -9.62
N ASN A 80 -0.70 2.80 -8.80
CA ASN A 80 0.33 3.79 -9.02
C ASN A 80 1.58 3.22 -9.69
N LYS A 81 1.48 2.00 -10.22
CA LYS A 81 2.60 1.25 -10.82
C LYS A 81 3.38 2.08 -11.84
N CYS A 82 2.69 2.74 -12.78
CA CYS A 82 3.35 3.54 -13.81
C CYS A 82 4.12 4.72 -13.22
N ASN A 83 3.57 5.40 -12.21
CA ASN A 83 4.21 6.54 -11.56
C ASN A 83 5.44 6.09 -10.77
N LEU A 84 5.32 4.98 -10.02
CA LEU A 84 6.41 4.41 -9.23
C LEU A 84 7.59 3.97 -10.12
N LEU A 85 7.32 3.35 -11.28
CA LEU A 85 8.35 2.94 -12.23
C LEU A 85 9.00 4.12 -12.96
N ALA A 86 8.35 5.29 -13.00
CA ALA A 86 8.91 6.50 -13.62
C ALA A 86 9.90 7.23 -12.70
N CYS A 87 9.86 7.00 -11.39
CA CYS A 87 10.82 7.56 -10.44
C CYS A 87 12.23 6.98 -10.67
N GLN A 88 13.26 7.84 -10.64
CA GLN A 88 14.63 7.43 -10.97
C GLN A 88 15.58 7.42 -9.77
N ASP A 89 15.15 7.96 -8.62
CA ASP A 89 15.97 8.11 -7.44
C ASP A 89 15.16 7.87 -6.15
N PHE A 90 15.90 7.81 -5.05
CA PHE A 90 15.33 7.55 -3.72
C PHE A 90 14.28 8.57 -3.32
N THR A 91 14.55 9.86 -3.54
CA THR A 91 13.69 10.96 -3.09
C THR A 91 12.38 10.95 -3.86
N THR A 92 12.46 10.87 -5.20
CA THR A 92 11.27 10.87 -6.06
C THR A 92 10.40 9.64 -5.82
N LEU A 93 11.01 8.47 -5.58
CA LEU A 93 10.26 7.26 -5.26
C LEU A 93 9.59 7.36 -3.87
N ALA A 94 10.30 7.83 -2.85
CA ALA A 94 9.75 7.99 -1.51
C ALA A 94 8.61 9.03 -1.46
N GLU A 95 8.73 10.11 -2.22
CA GLU A 95 7.67 11.09 -2.40
C GLU A 95 6.48 10.50 -3.16
N CYS A 96 6.72 9.77 -4.25
CA CYS A 96 5.65 9.12 -5.00
C CYS A 96 4.81 8.21 -4.09
N PHE A 97 5.44 7.39 -3.25
CA PHE A 97 4.74 6.56 -2.26
C PHE A 97 3.95 7.35 -1.21
N LYS A 98 4.35 8.56 -0.86
CA LYS A 98 3.54 9.44 0.02
C LYS A 98 2.33 9.99 -0.72
N GLU A 99 2.46 10.24 -2.01
CA GLU A 99 1.38 10.79 -2.84
C GLU A 99 0.34 9.74 -3.25
N ILE A 100 0.69 8.45 -3.32
CA ILE A 100 -0.30 7.41 -3.68
C ILE A 100 -1.46 7.31 -2.68
N THR A 101 -1.25 7.73 -1.42
CA THR A 101 -2.30 7.75 -0.39
C THR A 101 -3.16 9.02 -0.45
N LYS A 102 -2.85 9.94 -1.37
CA LYS A 102 -3.59 11.18 -1.63
C LYS A 102 -4.24 11.21 -3.02
N ASP A 103 -4.10 10.14 -3.81
CA ASP A 103 -4.74 10.01 -5.12
C ASP A 103 -6.27 10.22 -4.99
N SER A 104 -6.84 10.98 -5.92
CA SER A 104 -8.28 11.21 -6.08
C SER A 104 -9.16 9.95 -5.91
N ILE A 105 -8.67 8.76 -6.25
CA ILE A 105 -9.42 7.52 -6.05
C ILE A 105 -9.66 7.19 -4.57
N VAL A 106 -8.71 7.51 -3.68
CA VAL A 106 -8.88 7.22 -2.25
C VAL A 106 -9.87 8.18 -1.59
N LEU A 107 -10.24 9.28 -2.27
CA LEU A 107 -11.37 10.14 -1.89
C LEU A 107 -12.71 9.53 -2.33
N LYS A 108 -12.71 8.68 -3.36
CA LYS A 108 -13.89 7.93 -3.82
C LYS A 108 -13.92 6.55 -3.15
N CYS A 109 -14.24 6.55 -1.85
CA CYS A 109 -14.16 5.36 -1.00
C CYS A 109 -14.87 4.13 -1.60
N HIS A 110 -16.05 4.31 -2.23
CA HIS A 110 -16.78 3.21 -2.86
C HIS A 110 -16.00 2.54 -3.99
N ASP A 111 -15.50 3.31 -4.95
CA ASP A 111 -14.74 2.81 -6.10
C ASP A 111 -13.42 2.18 -5.66
N PHE A 112 -12.76 2.81 -4.67
CA PHE A 112 -11.56 2.28 -4.06
C PHE A 112 -11.82 0.90 -3.44
N MET A 113 -12.86 0.77 -2.62
CA MET A 113 -13.21 -0.49 -1.98
C MET A 113 -13.58 -1.57 -2.99
N GLN A 114 -14.30 -1.25 -4.07
CA GLN A 114 -14.55 -2.24 -5.13
C GLN A 114 -13.24 -2.75 -5.76
N SER A 115 -12.22 -1.91 -5.86
CA SER A 115 -10.93 -2.31 -6.45
C SER A 115 -10.13 -3.26 -5.55
N ILE A 116 -10.17 -3.10 -4.22
CA ILE A 116 -9.42 -3.97 -3.29
C ILE A 116 -9.92 -5.42 -3.31
N PHE A 117 -11.20 -5.63 -3.63
CA PHE A 117 -11.80 -6.96 -3.72
C PHE A 117 -11.57 -7.66 -5.07
N LYS A 118 -11.08 -6.94 -6.08
CA LYS A 118 -10.66 -7.53 -7.36
C LYS A 118 -9.25 -8.11 -7.30
N VAL A 119 -8.47 -7.76 -6.28
CA VAL A 119 -7.15 -8.32 -6.03
C VAL A 119 -7.33 -9.57 -5.17
N PRO A 120 -7.00 -10.78 -5.66
CA PRO A 120 -6.99 -11.96 -4.81
C PRO A 120 -5.97 -11.73 -3.69
N GLY A 121 -6.43 -11.90 -2.44
CA GLY A 121 -5.55 -11.98 -1.27
C GLY A 121 -4.59 -13.14 -1.47
#